data_AF-A0A7R9WDA9-F1
#
_entry.id   AF-A0A7R9WDA9-F1
#
_cell.length_a   1.000
_cell.length_b   1.000
_cell.length_c   1.000
_cell.angle_alpha   90.00
_cell.angle_beta   90.00
_cell.angle_gamma   90.00
#
_symmetry.space_group_name_H-M   'P 1'
#
loop_
_entity.id
_entity.type
_entity.pdbx_description
1 polymer ?
#
loop_
_entity_poly.entity_id
_entity_poly.type
_entity_poly.pdbx_seq_one_letter_code
_entity_poly.pdbx_strand_id
1 'polypeptide(L)'
;AVSADGTVLALVSRLLSPLGDAFNEDMVKVYKYDADSDDWTQLGPSFGHSGEVTATALSADGRTVAIGGSSWDVVTFPCAYCGQDPGRVRVYRLDDDLGNWTLMGDALTGDSDGDYFGGSVSLAET
;
A
#
# COMPACT_ATOMS: atom_id res chain seq x y z
N ALA A 1 -4.86 4.90 6.18
CA ALA A 1 -4.60 6.35 6.01
C ALA A 1 -5.90 7.06 5.63
N VAL A 2 -6.01 8.36 5.90
CA VAL A 2 -7.23 9.17 5.65
C VAL A 2 -6.83 10.50 5.01
N SER A 3 -7.70 11.01 4.13
CA SER A 3 -7.57 12.32 3.48
C SER A 3 -7.92 13.46 4.45
N ALA A 4 -7.56 14.70 4.10
CA ALA A 4 -7.73 15.85 4.98
C ALA A 4 -9.20 16.11 5.37
N ASP A 5 -10.12 15.90 4.45
CA ASP A 5 -11.56 16.07 4.66
C ASP A 5 -12.25 14.83 5.25
N GLY A 6 -11.50 13.73 5.43
CA GLY A 6 -12.03 12.48 5.97
C GLY A 6 -12.88 11.66 5.00
N THR A 7 -13.01 12.06 3.72
CA THR A 7 -13.93 11.43 2.76
C THR A 7 -13.29 10.31 1.94
N VAL A 8 -11.97 10.18 1.99
CA VAL A 8 -11.21 9.09 1.34
C VAL A 8 -10.37 8.35 2.38
N LEU A 9 -10.47 7.02 2.36
CA LEU A 9 -9.75 6.09 3.23
C LEU A 9 -8.93 5.09 2.41
N ALA A 10 -7.67 4.91 2.76
CA ALA A 10 -6.83 3.82 2.25
C ALA A 10 -6.61 2.78 3.37
N LEU A 11 -6.99 1.53 3.09
CA LEU A 11 -6.97 0.42 4.03
C LEU A 11 -6.10 -0.72 3.49
N VAL A 12 -5.25 -1.27 4.35
CA VAL A 12 -4.45 -2.46 4.05
C VAL A 12 -5.26 -3.70 4.40
N SER A 13 -5.35 -4.63 3.46
CA SER A 13 -6.01 -5.92 3.59
C SER A 13 -4.95 -7.01 3.45
N ARG A 14 -4.69 -7.73 4.54
CA ARG A 14 -3.84 -8.91 4.49
C ARG A 14 -4.58 -10.06 3.83
N LEU A 15 -4.08 -10.50 2.68
CA LEU A 15 -4.58 -11.71 2.06
C LEU A 15 -3.80 -12.89 2.63
N LEU A 16 -4.37 -13.57 3.62
CA LEU A 16 -3.83 -14.86 4.04
C LEU A 16 -4.04 -15.84 2.89
N SER A 17 -2.97 -16.44 2.38
CA SER A 17 -3.11 -17.52 1.41
C SER A 17 -3.93 -18.66 2.05
N PRO A 18 -4.84 -19.31 1.29
CA PRO A 18 -5.57 -20.49 1.78
C PRO A 18 -4.66 -21.68 2.10
N LEU A 19 -3.42 -21.65 1.64
CA LEU A 19 -2.45 -22.73 1.74
C LEU A 19 -1.50 -22.57 2.94
N GLY A 20 -1.57 -21.46 3.68
CA GLY A 20 -0.72 -21.22 4.86
C GLY A 20 0.75 -21.00 4.51
N ASP A 21 1.08 -20.88 3.23
CA ASP A 21 2.35 -20.32 2.76
C ASP A 21 2.21 -18.80 2.79
N ALA A 22 3.14 -18.11 3.45
CA ALA A 22 3.04 -16.68 3.71
C ALA A 22 3.37 -15.82 2.46
N PHE A 23 2.62 -16.03 1.38
CA PHE A 23 2.49 -15.09 0.29
C PHE A 23 1.57 -13.96 0.77
N ASN A 24 2.14 -13.03 1.54
CA ASN A 24 1.43 -11.80 1.89
C ASN A 24 1.49 -10.89 0.67
N GLU A 25 0.59 -11.09 -0.29
CA GLU A 25 0.22 -10.03 -1.22
C GLU A 25 -0.74 -9.09 -0.49
N ASP A 26 -0.19 -8.28 0.42
CA ASP A 26 -0.99 -7.28 1.12
C ASP A 26 -1.50 -6.30 0.07
N MET A 27 -2.82 -6.20 -0.01
CA MET A 27 -3.52 -5.33 -0.94
C MET A 27 -3.98 -4.08 -0.23
N VAL A 28 -3.87 -2.95 -0.89
CA VAL A 28 -4.51 -1.70 -0.47
C VAL A 28 -5.80 -1.52 -1.23
N LYS A 29 -6.86 -1.23 -0.48
CA LYS A 29 -8.15 -0.80 -0.98
C LYS A 29 -8.38 0.64 -0.59
N VAL A 30 -8.84 1.43 -1.54
CA VAL A 30 -9.20 2.82 -1.29
C VAL A 30 -10.70 2.95 -1.40
N TYR A 31 -11.32 3.64 -0.44
CA TYR A 31 -12.74 3.90 -0.39
C TYR A 31 -12.99 5.39 -0.36
N LYS A 32 -14.06 5.82 -1.03
CA LYS A 32 -14.57 7.17 -1.00
C LYS A 32 -15.99 7.16 -0.46
N TYR A 33 -16.25 8.06 0.48
CA TYR A 33 -17.57 8.32 1.01
C TYR A 33 -18.41 9.06 -0.02
N ASP A 34 -19.60 8.55 -0.29
CA ASP A 34 -20.62 9.18 -1.12
C ASP A 34 -21.72 9.73 -0.20
N ALA A 35 -21.78 11.05 -0.12
CA ALA A 35 -22.73 11.76 0.74
C ALA A 35 -24.18 11.66 0.25
N ASP A 36 -24.41 11.37 -1.03
CA ASP A 36 -25.75 11.22 -1.59
C ASP A 36 -26.37 9.87 -1.19
N SER A 37 -25.53 8.83 -1.11
CA SER A 37 -25.95 7.47 -0.75
C SER A 37 -25.69 7.10 0.72
N ASP A 38 -24.99 7.94 1.49
CA ASP A 38 -24.54 7.68 2.87
C ASP A 38 -23.75 6.35 2.98
N ASP A 39 -22.90 6.09 1.99
CA ASP A 39 -22.16 4.83 1.87
C ASP A 39 -20.71 5.02 1.42
N TRP A 40 -19.87 4.02 1.69
CA TRP A 40 -18.48 3.95 1.24
C TRP A 40 -18.36 3.09 -0.02
N THR A 41 -17.94 3.70 -1.11
CA THR A 41 -17.71 2.99 -2.38
C THR A 41 -16.22 2.79 -2.61
N GLN A 42 -15.81 1.65 -3.15
CA GLN A 42 -14.40 1.41 -3.46
C GLN A 42 -13.99 2.30 -4.64
N LEU A 43 -12.95 3.10 -4.43
CA LEU A 43 -12.37 3.99 -5.43
C LEU A 43 -11.29 3.24 -6.20
N GLY A 44 -11.65 2.72 -7.37
CA GLY A 44 -10.76 1.94 -8.23
C GLY A 44 -10.48 0.51 -7.71
N PRO A 45 -9.79 -0.32 -8.53
CA PRO A 45 -9.42 -1.67 -8.11
C PRO A 45 -8.32 -1.63 -7.03
N SER A 46 -8.22 -2.73 -6.27
CA SER A 46 -7.16 -2.89 -5.27
C SER A 46 -5.79 -2.97 -5.95
N PHE A 47 -4.77 -2.45 -5.29
CA PHE A 47 -3.37 -2.52 -5.74
C PHE A 47 -2.50 -3.06 -4.60
N GLY A 48 -1.32 -3.58 -4.91
CA GLY A 48 -0.57 -4.39 -3.95
C GLY A 48 0.88 -4.00 -3.76
N HIS A 49 1.44 -4.54 -2.69
CA HIS A 49 2.87 -4.67 -2.46
C HIS A 49 3.27 -6.13 -2.62
N SER A 50 4.48 -6.38 -3.14
CA SER A 50 5.00 -7.75 -3.33
C SER A 50 5.49 -8.33 -1.99
N GLY A 51 4.75 -8.14 -0.91
CA GLY A 51 5.16 -8.39 0.46
C GLY A 51 4.24 -7.69 1.46
N GLU A 52 4.56 -7.82 2.75
CA GLU A 52 3.80 -7.20 3.84
C GLU A 52 3.81 -5.67 3.70
N VAL A 53 2.64 -5.04 3.78
CA VAL A 53 2.53 -3.58 3.88
C VAL A 53 2.51 -3.22 5.36
N THR A 54 3.56 -2.55 5.81
CA THR A 54 3.70 -2.10 7.20
C THR A 54 3.41 -0.61 7.35
N ALA A 55 3.45 0.16 6.25
CA ALA A 55 3.22 1.59 6.25
C ALA A 55 2.31 2.02 5.09
N THR A 56 1.44 2.99 5.34
CA THR A 56 0.54 3.57 4.32
C THR A 56 0.27 5.03 4.62
N ALA A 57 0.38 5.89 3.61
CA ALA A 57 0.01 7.29 3.65
C ALA A 57 -0.91 7.65 2.48
N LEU A 58 -1.79 8.64 2.69
CA LEU A 58 -2.73 9.15 1.70
C LEU A 58 -2.58 10.68 1.67
N SER A 59 -2.60 11.27 0.48
CA SER A 59 -2.53 12.72 0.32
C SER A 59 -3.80 13.42 0.80
N ALA A 60 -3.66 14.71 1.14
CA ALA A 60 -4.74 15.66 1.42
C ALA A 60 -6.00 15.46 0.56
N ASP A 61 -5.80 15.41 -0.76
CA ASP A 61 -6.83 15.36 -1.79
C ASP A 61 -7.37 13.94 -2.05
N GLY A 62 -6.85 12.94 -1.33
CA GLY A 62 -7.24 11.54 -1.47
C GLY A 62 -6.80 10.87 -2.77
N ARG A 63 -5.94 11.49 -3.59
CA ARG A 63 -5.58 10.98 -4.93
C ARG A 63 -4.21 10.34 -5.04
N THR A 64 -3.37 10.43 -4.02
CA THR A 64 -2.03 9.81 -4.00
C THR A 64 -1.87 8.94 -2.77
N VAL A 65 -1.46 7.69 -2.97
CA VAL A 65 -1.20 6.72 -1.89
C VAL A 65 0.25 6.31 -1.94
N ALA A 66 0.96 6.41 -0.82
CA ALA A 66 2.26 5.77 -0.64
C ALA A 66 2.11 4.55 0.26
N ILE A 67 2.68 3.42 -0.16
CA ILE A 67 2.72 2.18 0.62
C ILE A 67 4.18 1.78 0.79
N GLY A 68 4.53 1.31 1.98
CA GLY A 68 5.85 0.82 2.28
C GLY A 68 5.81 -0.45 3.12
N GLY A 69 6.84 -1.27 2.98
CA GLY A 69 6.95 -2.51 3.73
C GLY A 69 7.98 -3.47 3.16
N SER A 70 7.77 -4.76 3.39
CA SER A 70 8.75 -5.78 3.02
C SER A 70 8.82 -5.97 1.51
N SER A 71 10.03 -6.09 0.98
CA SER A 71 10.24 -6.26 -0.46
C SER A 71 10.07 -7.72 -0.93
N TRP A 72 9.84 -8.64 0.01
CA TRP A 72 9.79 -10.07 -0.19
C TRP A 72 8.41 -10.59 -0.61
N ASP A 73 8.35 -11.23 -1.77
CA ASP A 73 7.14 -11.91 -2.25
C ASP A 73 6.78 -13.14 -1.40
N VAL A 74 7.73 -13.66 -0.61
CA VAL A 74 7.57 -14.92 0.12
C VAL A 74 8.20 -14.83 1.50
N VAL A 75 7.38 -14.88 2.55
CA VAL A 75 7.89 -15.16 3.90
C VAL A 75 7.99 -16.69 4.05
N THR A 76 9.12 -17.28 3.70
CA THR A 76 9.33 -18.71 3.96
C THR A 76 9.49 -18.92 5.47
N PHE A 77 8.72 -19.81 6.10
CA PHE A 77 8.94 -20.20 7.50
C PHE A 77 9.55 -21.63 7.58
N PRO A 78 10.58 -21.87 8.41
CA PRO A 78 11.30 -20.89 9.25
C PRO A 78 12.03 -19.84 8.42
N CYS A 79 12.05 -18.58 8.88
CA CYS A 79 12.56 -17.45 8.11
C CYS A 79 14.06 -17.58 7.80
N ALA A 80 14.36 -18.12 6.62
CA ALA A 80 15.72 -18.23 6.12
C ALA A 80 16.34 -16.85 5.82
N TYR A 81 15.54 -15.79 5.74
CA TYR A 81 15.94 -14.45 5.32
C TYR A 81 15.50 -13.32 6.28
N CYS A 82 15.16 -13.65 7.53
CA CYS A 82 14.92 -12.64 8.56
C CYS A 82 16.15 -11.72 8.68
N GLY A 83 16.03 -10.45 8.26
CA GLY A 83 17.12 -9.47 8.30
C GLY A 83 17.87 -9.26 6.98
N GLN A 84 17.40 -9.84 5.87
CA GLN A 84 17.93 -9.57 4.54
C GLN A 84 17.03 -8.63 3.73
N ASP A 85 16.04 -7.97 4.35
CA ASP A 85 15.06 -7.15 3.63
C ASP A 85 15.57 -5.72 3.40
N PRO A 86 15.82 -5.30 2.16
CA PRO A 86 16.08 -3.89 1.89
C PRO A 86 14.84 -3.02 2.12
N GLY A 87 13.64 -3.58 2.10
CA GLY A 87 12.38 -2.85 2.15
C GLY A 87 12.09 -2.10 0.85
N ARG A 88 10.84 -1.68 0.68
CA ARG A 88 10.37 -1.03 -0.55
C ARG A 88 9.25 -0.04 -0.26
N VAL A 89 9.17 1.01 -1.07
CA VAL A 89 8.05 1.95 -1.15
C VAL A 89 7.53 2.00 -2.58
N ARG A 90 6.21 1.99 -2.72
CA ARG A 90 5.51 2.26 -3.98
C ARG A 90 4.56 3.44 -3.79
N VAL A 91 4.48 4.30 -4.79
CA VAL A 91 3.55 5.44 -4.80
C VAL A 91 2.58 5.25 -5.94
N TYR A 92 1.28 5.35 -5.65
CA TYR A 92 0.20 5.23 -6.60
C TYR A 92 -0.56 6.53 -6.69
N ARG A 93 -1.04 6.86 -7.89
CA ARG A 93 -1.93 7.98 -8.15
C ARG A 93 -3.19 7.53 -8.86
N LEU A 94 -4.31 8.06 -8.43
CA LEU A 94 -5.58 7.84 -9.09
C LEU A 94 -5.55 8.51 -10.46
N ASP A 95 -5.76 7.71 -11.49
CA ASP A 95 -6.09 8.15 -12.83
C ASP A 95 -7.61 8.32 -12.90
N ASP A 96 -8.07 9.57 -12.89
CA ASP A 96 -9.49 9.92 -12.90
C ASP A 96 -10.18 9.52 -14.22
N ASP A 97 -9.44 9.41 -15.33
CA ASP A 97 -9.99 9.01 -16.64
C ASP A 97 -10.23 7.51 -16.71
N LEU A 98 -9.34 6.72 -16.12
CA LEU A 98 -9.43 5.25 -16.09
C LEU A 98 -10.14 4.72 -14.84
N GLY A 99 -10.36 5.56 -13.83
CA GLY A 99 -10.85 5.14 -12.51
C GLY A 99 -9.92 4.12 -11.84
N ASN A 100 -8.62 4.20 -12.10
CA ASN A 100 -7.64 3.20 -11.70
C ASN A 100 -6.42 3.81 -10.98
N TRP A 101 -5.82 3.04 -10.09
CA TRP A 101 -4.57 3.41 -9.43
C TRP A 101 -3.38 3.06 -10.32
N THR A 102 -2.60 4.07 -10.67
CA THR A 102 -1.41 3.93 -11.51
C THR A 102 -0.16 4.11 -10.66
N LEU A 103 0.84 3.25 -10.87
CA LEU A 103 2.13 3.39 -10.18
C LEU A 103 2.85 4.64 -10.70
N MET A 104 3.28 5.51 -9.79
CA MET A 104 4.07 6.70 -10.09
C MET A 104 5.55 6.34 -10.17
N GLY A 105 6.02 6.04 -11.37
CA GLY A 105 7.41 5.66 -11.61
C GLY A 105 7.75 4.27 -11.07
N ASP A 106 9.03 4.01 -10.84
CA ASP A 106 9.50 2.74 -10.30
C ASP A 106 9.40 2.70 -8.77
N ALA A 107 9.40 1.49 -8.20
CA ALA A 107 9.45 1.31 -6.76
C ALA A 107 10.79 1.82 -6.18
N LEU A 108 10.73 2.47 -5.03
CA LEU A 108 11.89 2.91 -4.27
C LEU A 108 12.32 1.76 -3.36
N THR A 109 13.50 1.19 -3.57
CA THR A 109 14.00 0.04 -2.79
C THR A 109 15.20 0.49 -1.95
N GLY A 110 15.33 -0.05 -0.72
CA GLY A 110 16.52 0.17 0.10
C GLY A 110 17.79 -0.34 -0.59
N ASP A 111 18.94 0.21 -0.19
CA ASP A 111 20.22 -0.08 -0.84
C ASP A 111 20.90 -1.33 -0.27
N SER A 112 20.54 -1.73 0.95
CA SER A 112 21.15 -2.85 1.66
C SER A 112 20.14 -3.71 2.39
N ASP A 113 20.46 -5.00 2.45
CA ASP A 113 19.76 -5.99 3.26
C ASP A 113 19.65 -5.53 4.72
N GLY A 114 18.42 -5.52 5.26
CA GLY A 114 18.15 -5.10 6.63
C GLY A 114 17.92 -3.60 6.82
N ASP A 115 17.87 -2.81 5.74
CA ASP A 115 17.50 -1.39 5.80
C ASP A 115 16.05 -1.19 6.24
N TYR A 116 15.17 -2.15 5.94
CA TYR A 116 13.73 -2.03 6.16
C TYR A 116 13.16 -0.71 5.62
N PHE A 117 13.67 -0.27 4.47
CA PHE A 117 13.26 0.98 3.81
C PHE A 117 11.74 1.00 3.61
N GLY A 118 11.13 2.16 3.86
CA GLY A 118 9.67 2.28 3.77
C GLY A 118 8.91 1.75 4.99
N GLY A 119 9.58 1.33 6.06
CA GLY A 119 8.93 0.96 7.34
C GLY A 119 8.09 2.09 7.98
N SER A 120 8.24 3.32 7.50
CA SER A 120 7.30 4.42 7.72
C SER A 120 7.24 5.30 6.48
N VAL A 121 6.06 5.80 6.14
CA VAL A 121 5.85 6.74 5.04
C VAL A 121 4.89 7.85 5.48
N SER A 122 5.09 9.04 4.95
CA SER A 122 4.16 10.16 5.11
C SER A 122 4.12 10.96 3.81
N LEU A 123 2.97 11.56 3.54
CA LEU A 123 2.80 12.53 2.46
C LEU A 123 2.54 13.88 3.12
N ALA A 124 3.18 14.92 2.59
CA ALA A 124 2.95 16.28 3.05
C ALA A 124 1.69 16.84 2.39
N GLU A 125 0.98 17.66 3.15
CA GLU A 125 -0.11 18.49 2.64
C GLU A 125 0.50 19.68 1.88
N THR A 126 -0.07 20.03 0.73
CA THR A 126 0.27 21.25 -0.02
C THR A 126 -0.74 22.35 0.23
#